data_AF-A0A355FA48-F1
#
_entry.id   AF-A0A355FA48-F1
#
_cell.length_a   1.000
_cell.length_b   1.000
_cell.length_c   1.000
_cell.angle_alpha   90.00
_cell.angle_beta   90.00
_cell.angle_gamma   90.00
#
_symmetry.space_group_name_H-M   'P 1'
#
loop_
_entity.id
_entity.type
_entity.pdbx_description
1 polymer ?
#
loop_
_entity_poly.entity_id
_entity_poly.type
_entity_poly.pdbx_seq_one_letter_code
_entity_poly.pdbx_strand_id
1 'polypeptide(L)'
;MDISKFQTNKAAEEDGVWVDVDGNGTKIKVARINNPRYKKHFQKITKPYKRQIRNGTLSEDLAEKLLVDALASTILLDWKGFTKGGEPFPYSVDNARQFLGESADFRDFVSDAANEMENYRAEELEEARGN
;
A
#
# COMPACT_ATOMS: atom_id res chain seq x y z
N MET A 1 1.28 -1.57 31.66
CA MET A 1 1.11 -1.56 30.19
C MET A 1 0.13 -2.66 29.83
N ASP A 2 -1.03 -2.29 29.26
CA ASP A 2 -2.10 -3.25 28.93
C ASP A 2 -1.83 -3.90 27.56
N ILE A 3 -1.95 -5.23 27.49
CA ILE A 3 -1.83 -6.01 26.23
C ILE A 3 -2.87 -5.57 25.19
N SER A 4 -3.98 -4.97 25.62
CA SER A 4 -5.00 -4.42 24.74
C SER A 4 -4.48 -3.30 23.81
N LYS A 5 -3.42 -2.57 24.20
CA LYS A 5 -2.74 -1.61 23.30
C LYS A 5 -1.94 -2.27 22.17
N PHE A 6 -1.56 -3.54 22.35
CA PHE A 6 -0.97 -4.37 21.29
C PHE A 6 -2.03 -5.13 20.48
N GLN A 7 -3.27 -5.20 20.99
CA GLN A 7 -4.43 -5.72 20.26
C GLN A 7 -4.94 -4.66 19.27
N THR A 8 -4.13 -4.44 18.25
CA THR A 8 -4.47 -4.06 16.89
C THR A 8 -5.84 -3.43 16.69
N ASN A 9 -5.86 -2.16 16.27
CA ASN A 9 -6.94 -1.66 15.43
C ASN A 9 -6.87 -2.38 14.07
N LYS A 10 -7.37 -3.63 14.02
CA LYS A 10 -7.34 -4.52 12.83
C LYS A 10 -7.99 -3.87 11.62
N ALA A 11 -8.92 -2.95 11.87
CA ALA A 11 -9.56 -2.16 10.83
C ALA A 11 -8.54 -1.34 10.03
N ALA A 12 -7.55 -0.71 10.67
CA ALA A 12 -6.53 0.05 9.94
C ALA A 12 -5.55 -0.86 9.16
N GLU A 13 -5.33 -2.10 9.62
CA GLU A 13 -4.46 -3.06 8.92
C GLU A 13 -5.11 -3.64 7.66
N GLU A 14 -6.40 -3.96 7.70
CA GLU A 14 -7.10 -4.64 6.59
C GLU A 14 -8.11 -3.78 5.85
N ASP A 15 -8.84 -2.89 6.53
CA ASP A 15 -9.85 -2.06 5.91
C ASP A 15 -9.26 -0.78 5.32
N GLY A 16 -8.07 -0.36 5.76
CA GLY A 16 -7.36 0.81 5.26
C GLY A 16 -8.01 2.14 5.66
N VAL A 17 -7.27 3.22 5.45
CA VAL A 17 -7.69 4.59 5.81
C VAL A 17 -7.77 5.45 4.55
N TRP A 18 -8.73 6.37 4.54
CA TRP A 18 -8.85 7.36 3.47
C TRP A 18 -7.82 8.47 3.66
N VAL A 19 -6.96 8.64 2.66
CA VAL A 19 -5.94 9.69 2.58
C VAL A 19 -6.35 10.67 1.50
N ASP A 20 -6.24 11.96 1.80
CA ASP A 20 -6.51 13.03 0.85
C ASP A 20 -5.30 13.23 -0.06
N VAL A 21 -5.52 13.31 -1.37
CA VAL A 21 -4.45 13.41 -2.37
C VAL A 21 -4.16 14.88 -2.70
N ASP A 22 -5.21 15.69 -2.83
CA ASP A 22 -5.11 17.06 -3.36
C ASP A 22 -5.90 18.10 -2.54
N GLY A 23 -6.58 17.69 -1.47
CA GLY A 23 -7.43 18.55 -0.65
C GLY A 23 -8.74 18.97 -1.32
N ASN A 24 -9.00 18.53 -2.55
CA ASN A 24 -10.13 18.95 -3.38
C ASN A 24 -11.12 17.81 -3.66
N GLY A 25 -11.14 16.81 -2.78
CA GLY A 25 -12.08 15.69 -2.85
C GLY A 25 -11.52 14.43 -3.51
N THR A 26 -10.27 14.46 -3.98
CA THR A 26 -9.58 13.26 -4.46
C THR A 26 -9.02 12.50 -3.25
N LYS A 27 -9.47 11.27 -3.05
CA LYS A 27 -9.06 10.45 -1.91
C LYS A 27 -8.69 9.05 -2.35
N ILE A 28 -7.68 8.48 -1.72
CA ILE A 28 -7.33 7.07 -1.87
C ILE A 28 -7.53 6.35 -0.55
N LYS A 29 -7.87 5.07 -0.60
CA LYS A 29 -7.98 4.22 0.58
C LYS A 29 -6.80 3.28 0.62
N VAL A 30 -5.96 3.44 1.63
CA VAL A 30 -4.65 2.77 1.72
C VAL A 30 -4.61 1.88 2.96
N ALA A 31 -4.18 0.64 2.77
CA ALA A 31 -3.85 -0.28 3.86
C ALA A 31 -2.36 -0.20 4.22
N ARG A 32 -2.01 -0.63 5.43
CA ARG A 32 -0.62 -0.61 5.91
C ARG A 32 0.29 -1.52 5.08
N ILE A 33 1.53 -1.08 4.86
CA ILE A 33 2.53 -1.83 4.07
C ILE A 33 2.85 -3.22 4.66
N ASN A 34 2.77 -3.37 5.99
CA ASN A 34 3.10 -4.61 6.69
C ASN A 34 1.90 -5.54 6.94
N ASN A 35 0.76 -5.29 6.29
CA ASN A 35 -0.45 -6.08 6.52
C ASN A 35 -0.28 -7.55 6.04
N PRO A 36 -1.01 -8.51 6.64
CA PRO A 36 -0.89 -9.92 6.27
C PRO A 36 -1.23 -10.24 4.81
N ARG A 37 -2.14 -9.46 4.18
CA ARG A 37 -2.54 -9.66 2.78
C ARG A 37 -1.39 -9.32 1.84
N TYR A 38 -0.75 -8.17 2.04
CA TYR A 38 0.45 -7.75 1.30
C TYR A 38 1.56 -8.78 1.43
N LYS A 39 1.92 -9.18 2.65
CA LYS A 39 2.98 -10.17 2.90
C LYS A 39 2.70 -11.49 2.18
N LYS A 40 1.48 -12.01 2.28
CA LYS A 40 1.07 -13.27 1.65
C LYS A 40 1.06 -13.18 0.12
N HIS A 41 0.54 -12.08 -0.43
CA HIS A 41 0.48 -11.87 -1.87
C HIS A 41 1.87 -11.64 -2.46
N PHE A 42 2.67 -10.77 -1.86
CA PHE A 42 4.04 -10.48 -2.28
C PHE A 42 4.90 -11.75 -2.26
N GLN A 43 4.82 -12.57 -1.21
CA GLN A 43 5.49 -13.87 -1.16
C GLN A 43 5.04 -14.81 -2.28
N LYS A 44 3.75 -14.84 -2.61
CA LYS A 44 3.19 -15.68 -3.67
C LYS A 44 3.74 -15.27 -5.05
N ILE A 45 3.72 -13.97 -5.37
CA ILE A 45 4.15 -13.48 -6.69
C ILE A 45 5.67 -13.45 -6.86
N THR A 46 6.44 -13.28 -5.78
CA THR A 46 7.91 -13.30 -5.83
C THR A 46 8.51 -14.69 -5.73
N LYS A 47 7.75 -15.71 -5.28
CA LYS A 47 8.23 -17.10 -5.13
C LYS A 47 8.96 -17.64 -6.38
N PRO A 48 8.47 -17.46 -7.62
CA PRO A 48 9.18 -17.93 -8.82
C PRO A 48 10.52 -17.22 -9.05
N TYR A 49 10.66 -16.00 -8.55
CA TYR A 49 11.81 -15.12 -8.79
C TYR A 49 12.79 -15.07 -7.59
N LYS A 50 12.56 -15.87 -6.54
CA LYS A 50 13.34 -15.85 -5.29
C LYS A 50 14.85 -15.94 -5.50
N ARG A 51 15.31 -16.75 -6.46
CA ARG A 51 16.74 -16.88 -6.80
C ARG A 51 17.29 -15.59 -7.43
N GLN A 52 16.54 -14.96 -8.32
CA GLN A 52 16.95 -13.73 -8.99
C GLN A 52 17.00 -12.57 -8.01
N ILE A 53 15.99 -12.44 -7.15
CA ILE A 53 15.93 -11.45 -6.06
C ILE A 53 17.15 -11.59 -5.16
N ARG A 54 17.42 -12.79 -4.65
CA ARG A 54 18.56 -13.04 -3.76
C ARG A 54 19.90 -12.71 -4.42
N ASN A 55 20.02 -12.97 -5.72
CA ASN A 55 21.25 -12.77 -6.46
C ASN A 55 21.38 -11.33 -7.01
N GLY A 56 20.39 -10.46 -6.79
CA GLY A 56 20.38 -9.11 -7.35
C GLY A 56 20.26 -9.06 -8.88
N THR A 57 19.75 -10.12 -9.50
CA THR A 57 19.65 -10.25 -10.97
C THR A 57 18.22 -10.10 -11.49
N LEU A 58 17.29 -9.63 -10.66
CA LEU A 58 15.92 -9.33 -11.09
C LEU A 58 15.96 -8.06 -11.93
N SER A 59 15.37 -8.07 -13.13
CA SER A 59 15.28 -6.85 -13.93
C SER A 59 14.40 -5.81 -13.23
N GLU A 60 14.74 -4.54 -13.39
CA GLU A 60 14.00 -3.42 -12.79
C GLU A 60 12.53 -3.45 -13.23
N ASP A 61 12.26 -3.64 -14.53
CA ASP A 61 10.90 -3.78 -15.07
C ASP A 61 10.06 -4.87 -14.39
N LEU A 62 10.71 -5.97 -13.99
CA LEU A 62 10.01 -7.08 -13.35
C LEU A 62 9.79 -6.80 -11.86
N ALA A 63 10.77 -6.18 -11.20
CA ALA A 63 10.62 -5.70 -9.83
C ALA A 63 9.45 -4.71 -9.72
N GLU A 64 9.38 -3.76 -10.65
CA GLU A 64 8.31 -2.79 -10.78
C GLU A 64 6.95 -3.45 -11.00
N LYS A 65 6.84 -4.38 -11.95
CA LYS A 65 5.58 -5.11 -12.18
C LYS A 65 5.10 -5.86 -10.94
N LEU A 66 6.02 -6.49 -10.20
CA LEU A 66 5.69 -7.20 -8.97
C LEU A 66 5.23 -6.24 -7.86
N LEU A 67 5.88 -5.08 -7.76
CA LEU A 67 5.49 -4.04 -6.80
C LEU A 67 4.10 -3.49 -7.12
N VAL A 68 3.86 -3.10 -8.38
CA VAL A 68 2.57 -2.60 -8.85
C VAL A 68 1.46 -3.61 -8.60
N ASP A 69 1.69 -4.90 -8.87
CA ASP A 69 0.72 -5.95 -8.59
C ASP A 69 0.42 -6.09 -7.10
N ALA A 70 1.44 -6.01 -6.25
CA ALA A 70 1.26 -6.09 -4.81
C ALA A 70 0.49 -4.90 -4.25
N LEU A 71 0.83 -3.68 -4.68
CA LEU A 71 0.15 -2.45 -4.25
C LEU A 71 -1.31 -2.45 -4.67
N ALA A 72 -1.60 -2.69 -5.95
CA ALA A 72 -2.97 -2.69 -6.50
C ALA A 72 -3.87 -3.75 -5.85
N SER A 73 -3.30 -4.89 -5.46
CA SER A 73 -4.08 -6.03 -4.94
C SER A 73 -4.30 -5.97 -3.42
N THR A 74 -3.48 -5.22 -2.67
CA THR A 74 -3.44 -5.35 -1.20
C THR A 74 -3.25 -4.07 -0.40
N ILE A 75 -2.79 -2.98 -1.04
CA ILE A 75 -2.51 -1.70 -0.38
C ILE A 75 -3.51 -0.64 -0.81
N LEU A 76 -3.67 -0.43 -2.12
CA LEU A 76 -4.63 0.51 -2.66
C LEU A 76 -6.01 -0.16 -2.78
N LEU A 77 -6.85 0.07 -1.78
CA LEU A 77 -8.13 -0.64 -1.61
C LEU A 77 -9.32 0.04 -2.30
N ASP A 78 -9.25 1.36 -2.49
CA ASP A 78 -10.31 2.14 -3.12
C ASP A 78 -9.78 3.54 -3.50
N TRP A 79 -10.52 4.29 -4.32
CA TRP A 79 -10.30 5.73 -4.52
C TRP A 79 -11.58 6.47 -4.91
N LYS A 80 -11.57 7.80 -4.77
CA LYS A 80 -12.65 8.71 -5.18
C LYS A 80 -12.08 9.99 -5.77
N GLY A 81 -12.84 10.65 -6.63
CA GLY A 81 -12.49 11.95 -7.22
C GLY A 81 -11.55 11.90 -8.43
N PHE A 82 -11.02 10.72 -8.77
CA PHE A 82 -10.17 10.57 -9.95
C PHE A 82 -10.95 10.74 -11.25
N THR A 83 -10.33 11.45 -12.20
CA THR A 83 -10.80 11.57 -13.58
C THR A 83 -9.65 11.29 -14.54
N LYS A 84 -9.96 10.73 -15.71
CA LYS A 84 -8.98 10.48 -16.78
C LYS A 84 -9.51 11.12 -18.06
N GLY A 85 -8.86 12.19 -18.52
CA GLY A 85 -9.31 12.95 -19.70
C GLY A 85 -10.66 13.65 -19.51
N GLY A 86 -11.02 14.02 -18.28
CA GLY A 86 -12.30 14.67 -17.95
C GLY A 86 -13.46 13.70 -17.68
N GLU A 87 -13.27 12.39 -17.85
CA GLU A 87 -14.26 11.38 -17.51
C GLU A 87 -13.99 10.77 -16.12
N PRO A 88 -15.02 10.37 -15.37
CA PRO A 88 -14.85 9.67 -14.10
C PRO A 88 -13.99 8.42 -14.25
N PHE A 89 -12.96 8.30 -13.41
CA PHE A 89 -12.08 7.13 -13.37
C PHE A 89 -12.37 6.33 -12.09
N PRO A 90 -13.41 5.47 -12.10
CA PRO A 90 -13.81 4.74 -10.90
C PRO A 90 -12.74 3.72 -10.50
N TYR A 91 -12.70 3.41 -9.21
CA TYR A 91 -11.78 2.41 -8.71
C TYR A 91 -12.13 1.03 -9.25
N SER A 92 -11.09 0.36 -9.75
CA SER A 92 -11.05 -1.08 -9.96
C SER A 92 -9.60 -1.52 -9.80
N VAL A 93 -9.38 -2.80 -9.48
CA VAL A 93 -8.00 -3.32 -9.33
C VAL A 93 -7.22 -3.16 -10.64
N ASP A 94 -7.86 -3.31 -11.78
CA ASP A 94 -7.21 -3.14 -13.10
C ASP A 94 -6.86 -1.67 -13.37
N ASN A 95 -7.77 -0.74 -13.05
CA ASN A 95 -7.49 0.71 -13.16
C ASN A 95 -6.38 1.13 -12.20
N ALA A 96 -6.37 0.60 -10.98
CA ALA A 96 -5.32 0.84 -9.99
C ALA A 96 -3.98 0.31 -10.51
N ARG A 97 -3.93 -0.92 -11.01
CA ARG A 97 -2.73 -1.52 -11.59
C ARG A 97 -2.22 -0.72 -12.79
N GLN A 98 -3.13 -0.28 -13.66
CA GLN A 98 -2.78 0.58 -14.80
C GLN A 98 -2.16 1.88 -14.32
N PHE A 99 -2.81 2.61 -13.43
CA PHE A 99 -2.34 3.94 -13.02
C PHE A 99 -1.05 3.87 -12.21
N LEU A 100 -0.91 2.89 -11.32
CA LEU A 100 0.34 2.62 -10.59
C LEU A 100 1.49 2.24 -11.53
N GLY A 101 1.20 1.61 -12.67
CA GLY A 101 2.19 1.28 -13.70
C GLY A 101 2.54 2.48 -14.59
N GLU A 102 1.57 3.35 -14.88
CA GLU A 102 1.75 4.54 -15.73
C GLU A 102 2.46 5.70 -15.00
N SER A 103 2.27 5.83 -13.69
CA SER A 103 2.80 6.95 -12.89
C SER A 103 3.63 6.44 -11.70
N ALA A 104 4.93 6.70 -11.75
CA ALA A 104 5.83 6.47 -10.62
C ALA A 104 5.46 7.37 -9.43
N ASP A 105 5.18 8.66 -9.66
CA ASP A 105 4.79 9.61 -8.61
C ASP A 105 3.57 9.12 -7.81
N PHE A 106 2.54 8.59 -8.49
CA PHE A 106 1.37 8.05 -7.81
C PHE A 106 1.70 6.78 -7.02
N ARG A 107 2.58 5.93 -7.55
CA ARG A 107 3.03 4.72 -6.87
C ARG A 107 3.83 5.03 -5.61
N ASP A 108 4.70 6.02 -5.68
CA ASP A 108 5.50 6.48 -4.55
C ASP A 108 4.58 7.08 -3.49
N PHE A 109 3.61 7.93 -3.88
CA PHE A 109 2.61 8.47 -2.97
C PHE A 109 1.82 7.38 -2.23
N VAL A 110 1.35 6.35 -2.93
CA VAL A 110 0.64 5.22 -2.32
C VAL A 110 1.54 4.44 -1.35
N SER A 111 2.81 4.26 -1.72
CA SER A 111 3.79 3.56 -0.90
C SER A 111 4.11 4.34 0.37
N ASP A 112 4.32 5.65 0.26
CA ASP A 112 4.61 6.55 1.38
C ASP A 112 3.43 6.61 2.35
N ALA A 113 2.20 6.78 1.83
CA ALA A 113 0.99 6.74 2.66
C ALA A 113 0.87 5.41 3.44
N ALA A 114 1.22 4.27 2.81
CA ALA A 114 1.17 2.97 3.47
C ALA A 114 2.27 2.79 4.54
N ASN A 115 3.43 3.44 4.38
CA ASN A 115 4.53 3.44 5.34
C ASN A 115 4.28 4.39 6.52
N GLU A 116 3.73 5.58 6.26
CA GLU A 116 3.40 6.56 7.32
C GLU A 116 2.45 5.93 8.35
N MET A 117 1.47 5.17 7.88
CA MET A 117 0.54 4.42 8.74
C MET A 117 1.20 3.32 9.59
N GLU A 118 2.37 2.81 9.18
CA GLU A 118 3.16 1.87 9.96
C GLU A 118 4.02 2.62 11.00
N ASN A 119 4.60 3.76 10.61
CA ASN A 119 5.42 4.59 11.50
C ASN A 119 4.62 5.17 12.67
N TYR A 120 3.43 5.73 12.43
CA TYR A 120 2.58 6.23 13.53
C TYR A 120 2.30 5.15 14.58
N ARG A 121 2.08 3.90 14.14
CA ARG A 121 1.87 2.78 15.06
C ARG A 121 3.13 2.49 15.87
N ALA A 122 4.30 2.54 15.24
CA ALA A 122 5.56 2.28 15.92
C ALA A 122 5.84 3.35 17.00
N GLU A 123 5.56 4.62 16.69
CA GLU A 123 5.68 5.74 17.63
C GLU A 123 4.70 5.61 18.81
N GLU A 124 3.40 5.37 18.55
CA GLU A 124 2.39 5.13 19.60
C GLU A 124 2.79 3.99 20.55
N LEU A 125 3.49 2.98 20.03
CA LEU A 125 3.98 1.84 20.80
C LEU A 125 5.18 2.17 21.68
N GLU A 126 6.09 3.00 21.19
CA GLU A 126 7.29 3.42 21.90
C GLU A 126 6.96 4.41 23.03
N GLU A 127 6.08 5.37 22.77
CA GLU A 127 5.56 6.30 23.79
C GLU A 127 4.80 5.56 24.90
N ALA A 128 4.05 4.50 24.56
CA ALA A 128 3.37 3.67 25.56
C ALA A 128 4.32 2.82 26.42
N ARG A 129 5.59 2.67 26.01
CA ARG A 129 6.63 1.93 26.76
C ARG A 129 7.50 2.81 27.64
N GLY A 130 7.53 4.12 27.39
CA GLY A 130 8.38 5.08 28.11
C GLY A 130 7.78 5.69 29.39
N ASN A 131 6.52 5.39 29.72
CA ASN A 131 5.82 5.90 30.93
C ASN A 131 5.41 4.78 31.90
#